data_AF-A0A934WPM7-F1
#
_entry.id   AF-A0A934WPM7-F1
#
_cell.length_a   1.000
_cell.length_b   1.000
_cell.length_c   1.000
_cell.angle_alpha   90.00
_cell.angle_beta   90.00
_cell.angle_gamma   90.00
#
_symmetry.space_group_name_H-M   'P 1'
#
loop_
_entity.id
_entity.type
_entity.pdbx_description
1 polymer ?
#
loop_
_entity_poly.entity_id
_entity_poly.type
_entity_poly.pdbx_seq_one_letter_code
_entity_poly.pdbx_strand_id
1 'polypeptide(L)' 'MKNEEKRLGAVKIAKAINSIEGVPTPDETNEIICQWIDGKISDDQLTDVLLSLCKRIIYEQNEELQSNSA' A
#
# COMPACT_ATOMS: atom_id res chain seq x y z
N MET A 1 18.29 10.46 -13.71
CA MET A 1 17.20 10.36 -12.73
C MET A 1 17.60 9.36 -11.65
N LYS A 2 17.69 9.81 -10.41
CA LYS A 2 18.02 8.98 -9.23
C LYS A 2 16.90 7.96 -8.99
N ASN A 3 17.19 6.84 -8.33
CA ASN A 3 16.19 5.80 -8.08
C ASN A 3 15.01 6.32 -7.24
N GLU A 4 15.27 7.21 -6.27
CA GLU A 4 14.24 7.89 -5.47
C GLU A 4 13.24 8.65 -6.36
N GLU A 5 13.71 9.40 -7.35
CA GLU A 5 12.87 10.17 -8.27
C GLU A 5 11.99 9.25 -9.14
N LYS A 6 12.55 8.11 -9.59
CA LYS A 6 11.80 7.08 -10.32
C LYS A 6 10.70 6.49 -9.46
N ARG A 7 11.02 6.11 -8.22
CA ARG A 7 10.08 5.51 -7.27
C ARG A 7 8.97 6.48 -6.88
N LEU A 8 9.32 7.74 -6.62
CA LEU A 8 8.34 8.80 -6.37
C LEU A 8 7.40 9.00 -7.57
N GLY A 9 7.94 8.96 -8.80
CA GLY A 9 7.14 9.00 -10.01
C GLY A 9 6.15 7.84 -10.12
N ALA A 10 6.60 6.61 -9.85
CA ALA A 10 5.75 5.42 -9.85
C ALA A 10 4.61 5.54 -8.83
N VAL A 11 4.89 6.03 -7.62
CA VAL A 11 3.87 6.23 -6.57
C VAL A 11 2.82 7.25 -6.99
N LYS A 12 3.23 8.36 -7.62
CA LYS A 12 2.27 9.36 -8.11
C LYS A 12 1.34 8.79 -9.17
N ILE A 13 1.87 7.98 -10.08
CA ILE A 13 1.08 7.30 -11.11
C ILE A 13 0.11 6.31 -10.47
N ALA A 14 0.58 5.46 -9.55
CA ALA A 14 -0.27 4.49 -8.86
C ALA A 14 -1.40 5.18 -8.08
N LYS A 15 -1.10 6.27 -7.35
CA LYS A 15 -2.11 7.07 -6.64
C LYS A 15 -3.13 7.69 -7.59
N ALA A 16 -2.71 8.19 -8.74
CA ALA A 16 -3.61 8.74 -9.75
C ALA A 16 -4.55 7.66 -10.29
N ILE A 17 -4.03 6.46 -10.61
CA ILE A 17 -4.84 5.33 -11.06
C ILE A 17 -5.85 4.93 -9.98
N ASN A 18 -5.40 4.75 -8.72
CA ASN A 18 -6.31 4.40 -7.62
C ASN A 18 -7.42 5.44 -7.43
N SER A 19 -7.10 6.73 -7.58
CA SER A 19 -8.09 7.81 -7.50
C SER A 19 -9.10 7.78 -8.64
N ILE A 20 -8.68 7.39 -9.86
CA ILE A 20 -9.58 7.26 -11.03
C ILE A 20 -10.52 6.07 -10.83
N GLU A 21 -9.99 4.94 -10.37
CA GLU A 21 -10.74 3.69 -10.18
C GLU A 21 -11.55 3.66 -8.88
N GLY A 22 -11.45 4.70 -8.04
CA GLY A 22 -12.10 4.74 -6.73
C GLY A 22 -11.58 3.70 -5.73
N VAL A 23 -10.35 3.22 -5.93
CA VAL A 23 -9.72 2.21 -5.07
C VAL A 23 -9.13 2.90 -3.84
N PRO A 24 -9.64 2.61 -2.62
CA PRO A 24 -9.11 3.19 -1.40
C PRO A 24 -7.69 2.68 -1.15
N THR A 25 -6.81 3.60 -0.76
CA THR A 25 -5.43 3.27 -0.38
C THR A 25 -5.31 3.42 1.13
N PRO A 26 -5.04 2.35 1.89
CA PRO A 26 -4.92 2.43 3.34
C PRO A 26 -3.82 3.40 3.78
N ASP A 27 -4.05 4.21 4.81
CA ASP A 27 -3.08 5.22 5.28
C ASP A 27 -1.73 4.61 5.65
N GLU A 28 -1.75 3.39 6.19
CA GLU A 28 -0.57 2.60 6.55
C GLU A 28 0.36 2.32 5.36
N THR A 29 -0.15 2.33 4.13
CA THR A 29 0.69 2.15 2.93
C THR A 29 1.69 3.30 2.74
N ASN A 30 1.40 4.50 3.27
CA ASN A 30 2.26 5.66 3.06
C ASN A 30 3.63 5.47 3.71
N GLU A 31 3.71 4.86 4.90
CA GLU A 31 4.99 4.63 5.58
C GLU A 31 5.85 3.63 4.82
N ILE A 32 5.26 2.53 4.37
CA ILE A 32 5.93 1.49 3.56
C ILE A 32 6.45 2.09 2.24
N ILE A 33 5.63 2.90 1.57
CA ILE A 33 5.99 3.57 0.33
C ILE A 33 7.17 4.54 0.54
N CYS A 34 7.17 5.32 1.63
CA CYS A 34 8.28 6.22 1.96
C CYS A 34 9.58 5.43 2.17
N GLN A 35 9.52 4.31 2.91
CA GLN A 35 10.70 3.44 3.09
C GLN A 35 11.24 2.90 1.76
N TRP A 36 10.35 2.56 0.81
CA TRP A 36 10.75 2.13 -0.52
C TRP A 36 11.35 3.27 -1.35
N ILE A 37 10.72 4.46 -1.35
CA ILE A 37 11.26 5.63 -2.06
C ILE A 37 12.69 5.93 -1.58
N ASP A 38 12.92 5.93 -0.26
CA ASP A 38 14.21 6.19 0.39
C ASP A 38 15.25 5.09 0.18
N GLY A 39 14.89 3.97 -0.46
CA GLY A 39 15.82 2.84 -0.66
C GLY A 39 16.04 1.94 0.55
N LYS A 40 15.25 2.10 1.62
CA LYS A 40 15.36 1.29 2.85
C LYS A 40 14.86 -0.14 2.64
N ILE A 41 13.96 -0.34 1.68
CA ILE A 41 13.46 -1.66 1.26
C ILE A 41 13.59 -1.84 -0.25
N SER A 42 13.79 -3.09 -0.67
CA SER A 42 13.84 -3.50 -2.08
C SER A 42 12.44 -3.58 -2.71
N ASP A 43 12.39 -3.76 -4.03
CA ASP A 43 11.12 -3.92 -4.76
C ASP A 43 10.40 -5.22 -4.35
N ASP A 44 11.16 -6.30 -4.11
CA ASP A 44 10.62 -7.58 -3.61
C ASP A 44 10.04 -7.41 -2.19
N GLN A 45 10.78 -6.74 -1.31
CA GLN A 45 10.33 -6.45 0.06
C GLN A 45 9.08 -5.56 0.08
N LEU A 46 9.00 -4.56 -0.80
CA LEU A 46 7.80 -3.73 -0.93
C LEU A 46 6.58 -4.61 -1.25
N THR A 47 6.71 -5.53 -2.19
CA THR A 47 5.63 -6.42 -2.62
C THR A 47 5.16 -7.30 -1.46
N ASP A 48 6.08 -7.94 -0.76
CA ASP A 48 5.75 -8.81 0.38
C ASP A 48 5.07 -8.06 1.53
N VAL A 49 5.55 -6.86 1.86
CA VAL A 49 5.00 -6.04 2.93
C VAL A 49 3.60 -5.53 2.56
N LEU A 50 3.39 -5.06 1.34
CA LEU A 50 2.06 -4.63 0.88
C LEU A 50 1.07 -5.78 0.82
N LEU A 51 1.47 -6.96 0.36
CA LEU A 51 0.61 -8.16 0.35
C LEU A 51 0.22 -8.57 1.77
N SER A 52 1.14 -8.50 2.72
CA SER A 52 0.89 -8.83 4.12
C SER A 52 -0.08 -7.83 4.76
N LEU A 53 0.08 -6.53 4.46
CA LEU A 53 -0.85 -5.48 4.87
C LEU A 53 -2.26 -5.73 4.33
N CYS A 54 -2.40 -6.02 3.03
CA CYS A 54 -3.68 -6.32 2.42
C CYS A 54 -4.38 -7.52 3.09
N LYS A 55 -3.63 -8.61 3.34
CA LYS A 55 -4.18 -9.79 4.03
C LYS A 55 -4.69 -9.46 5.43
N ARG A 56 -3.94 -8.66 6.19
CA ARG A 56 -4.34 -8.22 7.53
C ARG A 56 -5.62 -7.37 7.50
N ILE A 57 -5.68 -6.36 6.64
CA ILE A 57 -6.85 -5.49 6.50
C ILE A 57 -8.09 -6.29 6.12
N ILE A 58 -7.97 -7.22 5.16
CA ILE A 58 -9.08 -8.10 4.76
C ILE A 58 -9.52 -8.98 5.94
N TYR A 59 -8.58 -9.51 6.72
CA TYR A 59 -8.90 -10.31 7.90
C TYR A 59 -9.68 -9.49 8.94
N GLU A 60 -9.20 -8.30 9.29
CA GLU A 60 -9.83 -7.40 10.26
C GLU A 60 -11.24 -6.98 9.84
N GLN A 61 -11.43 -6.61 8.57
CA GLN A 61 -12.76 -6.27 8.03
C GLN A 61 -13.75 -7.43 8.12
N ASN A 62 -13.28 -8.67 7.89
CA ASN A 62 -14.15 -9.85 7.97
C ASN A 62 -14.56 -10.17 9.43
N GLU A 63 -13.68 -9.96 10.41
CA GLU A 63 -14.03 -10.14 11.83
C GLU A 63 -15.03 -9.09 12.35
N GLU A 64 -14.87 -7.83 11.93
CA GLU A 64 -15.81 -6.76 12.28
C GLU A 64 -17.22 -7.03 11.70
N LEU A 65 -17.29 -7.53 10.46
CA LEU A 65 -18.57 -7.89 9.84
C LEU A 65 -19.26 -9.05 10.58
N GLN A 66 -18.50 -10.06 11.03
CA GLN A 66 -19.06 -11.18 11.80
C GLN A 66 -19.54 -10.75 13.20
N SER A 67 -18.82 -9.84 13.86
CA SER A 67 -19.15 -9.36 15.21
C SER A 67 -20.36 -8.42 15.23
N ASN A 68 -20.58 -7.65 14.16
CA ASN A 68 -21.73 -6.72 14.02
C ASN A 68 -23.01 -7.39 13.48
N SER A 69 -22.94 -8.68 13.14
CA SER A 69 -24.07 -9.47 12.61
C SER A 69 -24.73 -10.38 13.66
N ALA A 70 -24.25 -10.36 14.91
CA ALA A 70 -24.71 -11.15 16.05
C ALA A 70 -25.52 -10.31 17.05
#